data_AF-A0A199UNU5-F1
#
_entry.id   AF-A0A199UNU5-F1
#
_cell.length_a   1.000
_cell.length_b   1.000
_cell.length_c   1.000
_cell.angle_alpha   90.00
_cell.angle_beta   90.00
_cell.angle_gamma   90.00
#
_symmetry.space_group_name_H-M   'P 1'
#
loop_
_entity.id
_entity.type
_entity.pdbx_description
1 polymer ?
#
loop_
_entity_poly.entity_id
_entity_poly.type
_entity_poly.pdbx_seq_one_letter_code
_entity_poly.pdbx_strand_id
1 'polypeptide(L)'
;FEEDVKPLYRRVQEYESDRASDSLLNPKYRDCPSCGLQRGMRPVVAQRKRDINWLFMLLDGTLGCLNMKILAYFCRRNGCHSTGARDRKLYYAFTGLCVQLMRNQE
;
A
#
# COMPACT_ATOMS: atom_id res chain seq x y z
N PHE A 1 8.46 -16.88 0.86
CA PHE A 1 8.35 -15.73 1.77
C PHE A 1 9.43 -14.69 1.51
N GLU A 2 10.72 -14.96 1.70
CA GLU A 2 11.78 -13.97 1.42
C GLU A 2 11.84 -13.56 -0.07
N GLU A 3 11.68 -14.53 -0.98
CA GLU A 3 11.52 -14.28 -2.43
C GLU A 3 10.31 -13.40 -2.78
N ASP A 4 9.24 -13.46 -1.98
CA ASP A 4 8.01 -12.68 -2.20
C ASP A 4 8.18 -11.22 -1.76
N VAL A 5 9.15 -10.94 -0.87
CA VAL A 5 9.43 -9.60 -0.31
C VAL A 5 10.62 -8.92 -1.01
N LYS A 6 11.50 -9.66 -1.70
CA LYS A 6 12.57 -9.09 -2.55
C LYS A 6 12.08 -8.02 -3.54
N PRO A 7 10.94 -8.16 -4.22
CA PRO A 7 10.39 -7.10 -5.07
C PRO A 7 10.05 -5.82 -4.29
N LEU A 8 9.63 -5.94 -3.03
CA LEU A 8 9.35 -4.80 -2.15
C LEU A 8 10.65 -4.09 -1.75
N TYR A 9 11.71 -4.85 -1.43
CA TYR A 9 13.04 -4.30 -1.16
C TYR A 9 13.55 -3.44 -2.30
N ARG A 10 13.51 -3.98 -3.53
CA ARG A 10 13.94 -3.26 -4.73
C ARG A 10 13.11 -2.00 -4.94
N ARG A 11 11.79 -2.10 -4.78
CA ARG A 11 10.90 -0.95 -4.89
C ARG A 11 11.23 0.14 -3.87
N VAL A 12 11.46 -0.20 -2.61
CA VAL A 12 11.84 0.79 -1.59
C VAL A 12 13.17 1.45 -1.93
N GLN A 13 14.15 0.69 -2.43
CA GLN A 13 15.46 1.23 -2.85
C GLN A 13 15.39 2.11 -4.11
N GLU A 14 14.44 1.87 -5.01
CA GLU A 14 14.22 2.67 -6.23
C GLU A 14 13.54 4.04 -5.96
N TYR A 15 12.96 4.26 -4.78
CA TYR A 15 12.30 5.54 -4.46
C TYR A 15 13.29 6.57 -3.90
N GLU A 16 13.84 7.41 -4.77
CA GLU A 16 14.55 8.65 -4.39
C GLU A 16 13.58 9.82 -4.04
N SER A 17 12.27 9.57 -4.01
CA SER A 17 11.23 10.60 -3.87
C SER A 17 10.40 10.43 -2.60
N ASP A 18 9.85 11.54 -2.07
CA ASP A 18 8.86 11.55 -1.00
C ASP A 18 7.42 11.26 -1.50
N ARG A 19 7.27 10.86 -2.76
CA ARG A 19 5.98 10.67 -3.45
C ARG A 19 5.83 9.28 -4.05
N ALA A 20 4.60 8.78 -4.02
CA ALA A 20 4.23 7.54 -4.66
C ALA A 20 4.33 7.69 -6.19
N SER A 21 4.89 6.68 -6.86
CA SER A 21 4.91 6.64 -8.33
C SER A 21 3.50 6.43 -8.88
N ASP A 22 3.32 6.71 -10.17
CA ASP A 22 2.05 6.47 -10.86
C ASP A 22 1.57 5.03 -10.77
N SER A 23 2.50 4.06 -10.73
CA SER A 23 2.16 2.64 -10.58
C SER A 23 1.55 2.31 -9.22
N LEU A 24 1.95 3.04 -8.17
CA LEU A 24 1.43 2.88 -6.82
C LEU A 24 0.12 3.65 -6.63
N LEU A 25 -0.01 4.83 -7.26
CA LEU A 25 -1.23 5.63 -7.29
C LEU A 25 -2.38 4.97 -8.06
N ASN A 26 -2.04 4.24 -9.13
CA ASN A 26 -2.98 3.58 -10.04
C ASN A 26 -2.81 2.06 -9.98
N PRO A 27 -3.28 1.40 -8.91
CA PRO A 27 -3.12 -0.04 -8.74
C PRO A 27 -3.85 -0.79 -9.85
N LYS A 28 -3.18 -1.81 -10.40
CA LYS A 28 -3.77 -2.70 -11.42
C LYS A 28 -4.56 -3.79 -10.71
N TYR A 29 -5.88 -3.76 -10.89
CA TYR A 29 -6.75 -4.83 -10.39
C TYR A 29 -6.61 -6.10 -11.22
N ARG A 30 -6.87 -7.24 -10.58
CA ARG A 30 -6.95 -8.54 -11.26
C ARG A 30 -8.27 -8.68 -12.03
N ASP A 31 -8.23 -9.51 -13.05
CA ASP A 31 -9.41 -9.92 -13.81
C ASP A 31 -10.23 -10.91 -12.99
N CYS A 32 -11.56 -10.83 -13.10
CA CYS A 32 -12.43 -11.80 -12.44
C CYS A 32 -12.44 -13.12 -13.22
N PRO A 33 -11.95 -14.25 -12.66
CA PRO A 33 -11.95 -15.52 -13.36
C PRO A 33 -13.36 -16.09 -13.54
N SER A 34 -14.33 -15.66 -12.73
CA SER A 34 -15.70 -16.17 -12.77
C SER A 34 -16.59 -15.48 -13.80
N CYS A 35 -16.45 -14.17 -13.98
CA CYS A 35 -17.28 -13.40 -14.94
C CYS A 35 -16.49 -12.79 -16.11
N GLY A 36 -15.16 -12.94 -16.13
CA GLY A 36 -14.29 -12.40 -17.18
C GLY A 36 -14.07 -10.88 -17.11
N LEU A 37 -14.60 -10.19 -16.10
CA LEU A 37 -14.46 -8.74 -15.97
C LEU A 37 -12.99 -8.35 -15.81
N GLN A 38 -12.47 -7.66 -16.82
CA GLN A 38 -11.11 -7.16 -16.88
C GLN A 38 -10.90 -6.09 -15.80
N ARG A 39 -9.84 -6.25 -14.99
CA ARG A 39 -9.44 -5.31 -13.92
C ARG A 39 -10.60 -4.93 -12.98
N GLY A 40 -11.51 -5.86 -12.73
CA GLY A 40 -12.72 -5.64 -11.94
C GLY A 40 -12.56 -5.91 -10.45
N MET A 41 -11.55 -6.69 -10.05
CA MET A 41 -11.40 -7.17 -8.67
C MET A 41 -10.78 -6.10 -7.76
N ARG A 42 -11.63 -5.21 -7.22
CA ARG A 42 -11.22 -4.22 -6.20
C ARG A 42 -11.03 -4.88 -4.83
N PRO A 43 -10.07 -4.40 -4.02
CA PRO A 43 -9.90 -4.90 -2.66
C PRO A 43 -11.10 -4.53 -1.79
N VAL A 44 -11.44 -5.42 -0.86
CA VAL A 44 -12.43 -5.11 0.19
C VAL A 44 -11.73 -4.30 1.28
N VAL A 45 -12.10 -3.04 1.42
CA VAL A 45 -11.56 -2.15 2.46
C VAL A 45 -12.53 -2.12 3.64
N ALA A 46 -12.05 -2.51 4.82
CA ALA A 46 -12.86 -2.50 6.04
C ALA A 46 -13.40 -1.10 6.35
N GLN A 47 -14.66 -1.02 6.81
CA GLN A 47 -15.30 0.25 7.17
C GLN A 47 -14.60 0.95 8.34
N ARG A 48 -14.15 0.16 9.33
CA ARG A 48 -13.39 0.65 10.47
C ARG A 48 -11.91 0.65 10.13
N LYS A 49 -11.27 1.81 10.23
CA LYS A 49 -9.85 2.01 9.85
C LYS A 49 -8.87 1.08 10.58
N ARG A 50 -9.21 0.67 11.80
CA ARG A 50 -8.41 -0.25 12.62
C ARG A 50 -8.51 -1.72 12.17
N ASP A 51 -9.57 -2.07 11.45
CA ASP A 51 -9.85 -3.44 10.98
C ASP A 51 -9.31 -3.66 9.55
N ILE A 52 -8.65 -2.65 8.95
CA ILE A 52 -8.01 -2.77 7.64
C ILE A 52 -6.81 -3.69 7.75
N ASN A 53 -6.78 -4.73 6.92
CA ASN A 53 -5.61 -5.59 6.78
C ASN A 53 -4.55 -4.91 5.89
N TRP A 54 -3.69 -4.11 6.51
CA TRP A 54 -2.64 -3.35 5.82
C TRP A 54 -1.64 -4.23 5.08
N LEU A 55 -1.35 -5.42 5.60
CA LEU A 55 -0.43 -6.37 4.98
C LEU A 55 -0.99 -6.86 3.64
N PHE A 56 -2.27 -7.21 3.57
CA PHE A 56 -2.89 -7.64 2.31
C PHE A 56 -2.95 -6.50 1.28
N MET A 57 -3.25 -5.28 1.73
CA MET A 57 -3.22 -4.12 0.83
C MET A 57 -1.82 -3.89 0.24
N LEU A 58 -0.75 -4.10 1.03
CA LEU A 58 0.63 -4.00 0.57
C LEU A 58 0.97 -5.10 -0.44
N LEU A 59 0.76 -6.37 -0.06
CA LEU A 59 1.17 -7.53 -0.86
C LEU A 59 0.42 -7.62 -2.19
N ASP A 60 -0.86 -7.27 -2.19
CA ASP A 60 -1.68 -7.24 -3.42
C ASP A 60 -1.41 -6.01 -4.28
N GLY A 61 -0.55 -5.08 -3.83
CA GLY A 61 -0.25 -3.84 -4.53
C GLY A 61 -1.44 -2.88 -4.63
N THR A 62 -2.43 -3.03 -3.75
CA THR A 62 -3.70 -2.29 -3.79
C THR A 62 -3.78 -1.12 -2.80
N LEU A 63 -2.69 -0.78 -2.10
CA LEU A 63 -2.61 0.41 -1.23
C LEU A 63 -3.10 1.70 -1.90
N GLY A 64 -2.85 1.84 -3.21
CA GLY A 64 -3.35 2.95 -4.01
C GLY A 64 -4.87 3.10 -4.02
N CYS A 65 -5.63 2.05 -3.69
CA CYS A 65 -7.10 2.10 -3.61
C CYS A 65 -7.59 2.88 -2.38
N LEU A 66 -6.74 3.05 -1.37
CA LEU A 66 -7.11 3.67 -0.12
C LEU A 66 -7.30 5.18 -0.30
N ASN A 67 -8.35 5.70 0.32
CA ASN A 67 -8.60 7.13 0.32
C ASN A 67 -7.64 7.87 1.27
N MET A 68 -7.56 9.20 1.09
CA MET A 68 -6.67 10.06 1.86
C MET A 68 -6.92 9.99 3.38
N LYS A 69 -8.16 9.79 3.83
CA LYS A 69 -8.51 9.71 5.26
C LYS A 69 -8.02 8.42 5.92
N ILE A 70 -7.92 7.33 5.17
CA ILE A 70 -7.38 6.05 5.60
C ILE A 70 -5.85 6.13 5.63
N LEU A 71 -5.22 6.62 4.56
CA LEU A 71 -3.77 6.80 4.52
C LEU A 71 -3.27 7.74 5.63
N ALA A 72 -3.99 8.84 5.88
CA ALA A 72 -3.68 9.74 6.99
C ALA A 72 -3.81 9.08 8.37
N TYR A 73 -4.73 8.11 8.53
CA TYR A 73 -4.86 7.34 9.77
C TYR A 73 -3.62 6.46 10.00
N PHE A 74 -3.15 5.76 8.96
CA PHE A 74 -1.92 4.99 9.05
C PHE A 74 -0.71 5.86 9.39
N CYS A 75 -0.54 6.97 8.68
CA CYS A 75 0.59 7.88 8.91
C CYS A 75 0.60 8.35 10.37
N ARG A 76 -0.55 8.77 10.92
CA ARG A 76 -0.68 9.19 12.32
C ARG A 76 -0.32 8.09 13.31
N ARG A 77 -0.74 6.84 13.04
CA ARG A 77 -0.43 5.68 13.90
C ARG A 77 1.06 5.33 13.91
N ASN A 78 1.79 5.71 12.86
CA ASN A 78 3.21 5.41 12.68
C ASN A 78 4.10 6.64 12.86
N GLY A 79 3.63 7.66 13.58
CA GLY A 79 4.42 8.87 13.88
C GLY A 79 4.70 9.79 12.69
N CYS A 80 4.09 9.53 11.53
CA CYS A 80 4.18 10.42 10.37
C CYS A 80 3.05 11.44 10.41
N HIS A 81 3.36 12.65 10.86
CA HIS A 81 2.38 13.75 11.02
C HIS A 81 2.07 14.51 9.72
N SER A 82 2.35 13.94 8.55
CA SER A 82 2.34 14.71 7.30
C SER A 82 0.97 15.32 6.97
N THR A 83 0.97 16.64 6.74
CA THR A 83 -0.08 17.43 6.08
C THR A 83 -0.02 17.30 4.55
N GLY A 84 0.53 16.19 4.05
CA GLY A 84 0.81 15.98 2.64
C GLY A 84 -0.41 15.61 1.79
N ALA A 85 -0.24 15.77 0.48
CA ALA A 85 -1.11 15.24 -0.57
C ALA A 85 -1.18 13.70 -0.53
N ARG A 86 -2.13 13.12 -1.27
CA ARG A 86 -2.41 11.69 -1.24
C ARG A 86 -1.21 10.83 -1.67
N ASP A 87 -0.47 11.27 -2.67
CA ASP A 87 0.77 10.63 -3.17
C ASP A 87 1.85 10.51 -2.09
N ARG A 88 2.08 11.55 -1.30
CA ARG A 88 3.01 11.54 -0.16
C ARG A 88 2.55 10.58 0.94
N LYS A 89 1.26 10.64 1.29
CA LYS A 89 0.70 9.74 2.33
C LYS A 89 0.72 8.29 1.91
N LEU A 90 0.48 8.01 0.63
CA LEU A 90 0.57 6.68 0.06
C LEU A 90 2.02 6.18 0.09
N TYR A 91 2.98 7.03 -0.25
CA TYR A 91 4.39 6.71 -0.14
C TYR A 91 4.80 6.33 1.27
N TYR A 92 4.49 7.17 2.27
CA TYR A 92 4.79 6.88 3.67
C TYR A 92 4.10 5.61 4.18
N ALA A 93 2.88 5.34 3.72
CA ALA A 93 2.20 4.10 4.06
C ALA A 93 2.92 2.88 3.47
N PHE A 94 3.31 2.95 2.20
CA PHE A 94 4.04 1.88 1.52
C PHE A 94 5.38 1.59 2.19
N THR A 95 6.24 2.61 2.34
CA THR A 95 7.58 2.42 2.93
C THR A 95 7.49 2.02 4.39
N GLY A 96 6.58 2.61 5.17
CA GLY A 96 6.34 2.24 6.56
C GLY A 96 5.93 0.77 6.71
N LEU A 97 5.04 0.27 5.84
CA LEU A 97 4.63 -1.13 5.84
C LEU A 97 5.75 -2.06 5.40
N CYS A 98 6.53 -1.70 4.38
CA CYS A 98 7.71 -2.47 4.00
C CYS A 98 8.69 -2.58 5.16
N VAL A 99 9.03 -1.47 5.83
CA VAL A 99 9.95 -1.48 6.99
C VAL A 99 9.40 -2.33 8.12
N GLN A 100 8.10 -2.26 8.42
CA GLN A 100 7.46 -3.13 9.41
C GLN A 100 7.57 -4.59 9.02
N LEU A 101 7.28 -4.94 7.76
CA LEU A 101 7.35 -6.32 7.29
C LEU A 101 8.79 -6.85 7.35
N MET A 102 9.78 -6.04 6.99
CA MET A 102 11.20 -6.40 7.02
C MET A 102 11.73 -6.59 8.45
N ARG A 103 11.35 -5.72 9.39
CA ARG A 103 11.75 -5.83 10.81
C ARG A 103 11.17 -7.04 11.53
N ASN A 104 10.04 -7.57 11.08
CA ASN A 104 9.42 -8.76 11.69
C ASN A 104 10.02 -10.08 11.15
N GLN A 105 11.14 -10.03 10.43
CA GLN A 105 11.87 -11.22 9.96
C GLN A 105 13.17 -11.49 10.76
N GLU A 106 13.46 -10.67 11.78
CA GLU A 106 14.53 -10.88 12.76
C GLU A 106 13.94 -11.41 14.08
#